data_AF-A0A424YM69-F1
#
_entry.id   AF-A0A424YM69-F1
#
_cell.length_a   1.000
_cell.length_b   1.000
_cell.length_c   1.000
_cell.angle_alpha   90.00
_cell.angle_beta   90.00
_cell.angle_gamma   90.00
#
_symmetry.space_group_name_H-M   'P 1'
#
loop_
_entity.id
_entity.type
_entity.pdbx_description
1 polymer ?
#
loop_
_entity_poly.entity_id
_entity_poly.type
_entity_poly.pdbx_seq_one_letter_code
_entity_poly.pdbx_strand_id
1 'polypeptide(L)'
;MIGIDIGGANTKIVTDDEVIIRYCPLWKEAPIGEMLSGIEGEAAVVMSGELADCFYSKAEGIRFIVDAVLDVLPDARFYGTDGRFHTEPVPQLAAANWLASADFLKDHYPDGILLDFGSTTADIVPLSPFRELPGRTDLSRLRAGMLVYCGMLRTPVASLLQAVTIAGEETPLSTEYFAQAADAHLVLGHITPREYTVPAPDGKEATRELSLARLARSVCADTDEIGEQGAVAIAEAFWEAEKTLFRKSLERFGSKPVLAAGIGAELIHQTFGGINLNQEPGSSAEALPAYAVREVAIRDGF
;
A
#
# COMPACT_ATOMS: atom_id res chain seq x y z
N MET A 1 -5.11 20.31 -13.13
CA MET A 1 -4.11 19.83 -12.16
C MET A 1 -4.21 18.32 -12.08
N ILE A 2 -3.09 17.61 -12.29
CA ILE A 2 -2.98 16.15 -12.24
C ILE A 2 -2.29 15.75 -10.94
N GLY A 3 -2.76 14.69 -10.30
CA GLY A 3 -2.11 14.08 -9.15
C GLY A 3 -1.39 12.80 -9.52
N ILE A 4 -0.14 12.63 -9.10
CA ILE A 4 0.66 11.45 -9.44
C ILE A 4 1.33 10.88 -8.19
N ASP A 5 1.19 9.57 -7.96
CA ASP A 5 1.94 8.79 -6.96
C ASP A 5 2.87 7.81 -7.68
N ILE A 6 4.17 8.10 -7.66
CA ILE A 6 5.22 7.21 -8.15
C ILE A 6 5.61 6.23 -7.04
N GLY A 7 4.91 5.11 -6.98
CA GLY A 7 5.21 4.02 -6.06
C GLY A 7 6.24 3.04 -6.60
N GLY A 8 6.75 2.15 -5.72
CA GLY A 8 7.76 1.15 -6.11
C GLY A 8 7.25 0.12 -7.12
N ALA A 9 5.98 -0.27 -7.00
CA ALA A 9 5.36 -1.31 -7.84
C ALA A 9 4.31 -0.78 -8.82
N ASN A 10 3.69 0.36 -8.52
CA ASN A 10 2.61 0.92 -9.29
C ASN A 10 2.76 2.44 -9.33
N THR A 11 2.39 3.02 -10.46
CA THR A 11 2.16 4.45 -10.62
C THR A 11 0.66 4.70 -10.64
N LYS A 12 0.16 5.60 -9.78
CA LYS A 12 -1.24 6.03 -9.82
C LYS A 12 -1.33 7.47 -10.29
N ILE A 13 -2.30 7.76 -11.13
CA ILE A 13 -2.52 9.06 -11.76
C ILE A 13 -3.99 9.40 -11.56
N VAL A 14 -4.26 10.62 -11.10
CA VAL A 14 -5.60 11.16 -10.89
C VAL A 14 -5.74 12.42 -11.72
N THR A 15 -6.71 12.41 -12.61
CA THR A 15 -7.09 13.55 -13.45
C THR A 15 -8.47 14.06 -13.03
N ASP A 16 -9.01 15.06 -13.73
CA ASP A 16 -10.38 15.52 -13.50
C ASP A 16 -11.43 14.47 -13.90
N ASP A 17 -11.11 13.59 -14.85
CA ASP A 17 -12.04 12.66 -15.47
C ASP A 17 -11.86 11.21 -15.02
N GLU A 18 -10.64 10.81 -14.64
CA GLU A 18 -10.31 9.41 -14.37
C GLU A 18 -9.18 9.19 -13.35
N VAL A 19 -9.23 7.99 -12.75
CA VAL A 19 -8.15 7.39 -11.95
C VAL A 19 -7.50 6.29 -12.77
N ILE A 20 -6.19 6.39 -13.00
CA ILE A 20 -5.40 5.44 -13.77
C ILE A 20 -4.36 4.80 -12.83
N ILE A 21 -4.34 3.47 -12.80
CA ILE A 21 -3.33 2.70 -12.05
C ILE A 21 -2.53 1.86 -13.05
N ARG A 22 -1.23 2.12 -13.18
CA ARG A 22 -0.33 1.37 -14.08
C ARG A 22 0.69 0.59 -13.25
N TYR A 23 0.89 -0.69 -13.61
CA TYR A 23 1.94 -1.51 -13.00
C TYR A 23 3.31 -0.99 -13.47
N CYS A 24 4.13 -0.54 -12.51
CA CYS A 24 5.42 0.10 -12.75
C CYS A 24 6.45 -0.47 -11.77
N PRO A 25 7.06 -1.64 -12.06
CA PRO A 25 8.07 -2.23 -11.20
C PRO A 25 9.38 -1.45 -11.32
N LEU A 26 9.58 -0.45 -10.46
CA LEU A 26 10.79 0.38 -10.48
C LEU A 26 12.07 -0.45 -10.35
N TRP A 27 12.01 -1.56 -9.60
CA TRP A 27 13.15 -2.46 -9.39
C TRP A 27 13.57 -3.27 -10.63
N LYS A 28 12.86 -3.16 -11.77
CA LYS A 28 13.21 -3.86 -13.02
C LYS A 28 13.70 -2.88 -14.09
N GLU A 29 12.76 -2.20 -14.72
CA GLU A 29 12.99 -1.36 -15.90
C GLU A 29 12.65 0.11 -15.65
N ALA A 30 11.96 0.40 -14.53
CA ALA A 30 11.51 1.72 -14.12
C ALA A 30 10.93 2.58 -15.28
N PRO A 31 9.93 2.09 -16.02
CA PRO A 31 9.44 2.72 -17.25
C PRO A 31 8.55 3.96 -16.99
N ILE A 32 8.96 4.86 -16.09
CA ILE A 32 8.16 6.02 -15.64
C ILE A 32 7.69 6.85 -16.84
N GLY A 33 8.55 7.12 -17.83
CA GLY A 33 8.18 7.89 -19.01
C GLY A 33 7.05 7.24 -19.82
N GLU A 34 7.06 5.92 -19.97
CA GLU A 34 5.97 5.18 -20.64
C GLU A 34 4.70 5.20 -19.78
N MET A 35 4.84 5.08 -18.46
CA MET A 35 3.71 5.14 -17.53
C MET A 35 3.07 6.53 -17.48
N LEU A 36 3.77 7.59 -17.86
CA LEU A 36 3.24 8.94 -17.95
C LEU A 36 2.91 9.37 -19.39
N SER A 37 3.13 8.48 -20.38
CA SER A 37 2.82 8.78 -21.77
C SER A 37 1.33 9.11 -21.96
N GLY A 38 1.08 10.21 -22.67
CA GLY A 38 -0.27 10.73 -22.97
C GLY A 38 -0.87 11.60 -21.86
N ILE A 39 -0.16 11.81 -20.74
CA ILE A 39 -0.58 12.72 -19.69
C ILE A 39 -0.06 14.13 -20.02
N GLU A 40 -0.95 15.12 -20.02
CA GLU A 40 -0.61 16.51 -20.34
C GLU A 40 -1.21 17.47 -19.31
N GLY A 41 -0.44 18.47 -18.89
CA GLY A 41 -0.87 19.53 -17.98
C GLY A 41 0.00 19.65 -16.73
N GLU A 42 -0.40 20.56 -15.84
CA GLU A 42 0.28 20.77 -14.56
C GLU A 42 0.08 19.57 -13.64
N ALA A 43 1.18 19.06 -13.07
CA ALA A 43 1.18 17.86 -12.26
C ALA A 43 1.80 18.10 -10.87
N ALA A 44 1.08 17.64 -9.86
CA ALA A 44 1.52 17.52 -8.50
C ALA A 44 1.90 16.05 -8.24
N VAL A 45 3.12 15.82 -7.79
CA VAL A 45 3.73 14.49 -7.74
C VAL A 45 4.16 14.16 -6.32
N VAL A 46 3.92 12.93 -5.91
CA VAL A 46 4.47 12.35 -4.70
C VAL A 46 5.15 11.02 -5.03
N MET A 47 6.12 10.60 -4.21
CA MET A 47 6.84 9.35 -4.44
C MET A 47 6.96 8.51 -3.17
N SER A 48 6.98 7.20 -3.38
CA SER A 48 7.29 6.17 -2.39
C SER A 48 8.20 5.05 -2.94
N GLY A 49 8.58 5.15 -4.22
CA GLY A 49 9.39 4.18 -4.94
C GLY A 49 10.90 4.43 -4.91
N GLU A 50 11.37 5.47 -4.21
CA GLU A 50 12.77 5.90 -4.28
C GLU A 50 13.78 4.95 -3.62
N LEU A 51 13.29 3.90 -2.95
CA LEU A 51 14.06 2.81 -2.33
C LEU A 51 13.98 1.50 -3.13
N ALA A 52 13.50 1.52 -4.37
CA ALA A 52 13.49 0.32 -5.21
C ALA A 52 14.91 -0.27 -5.36
N ASP A 53 15.01 -1.60 -5.42
CA ASP A 53 16.28 -2.36 -5.38
C ASP A 53 17.27 -2.01 -6.51
N CYS A 54 16.79 -1.37 -7.58
CA CYS A 54 17.61 -0.90 -8.69
C CYS A 54 18.48 0.32 -8.34
N PHE A 55 18.17 1.04 -7.26
CA PHE A 55 18.90 2.23 -6.84
C PHE A 55 19.90 1.89 -5.73
N TYR A 56 21.14 2.36 -5.86
CA TYR A 56 22.17 2.19 -4.83
C TYR A 56 21.85 3.02 -3.57
N SER A 57 21.17 4.16 -3.75
CA SER A 57 20.80 5.03 -2.63
C SER A 57 19.46 5.73 -2.84
N LYS A 58 18.82 6.12 -1.74
CA LYS A 58 17.60 6.95 -1.75
C LYS A 58 17.77 8.24 -2.57
N ALA A 59 18.94 8.88 -2.51
CA ALA A 59 19.21 10.10 -3.28
C ALA A 59 19.26 9.85 -4.80
N GLU A 60 19.75 8.68 -5.20
CA GLU A 60 19.73 8.26 -6.61
C GLU A 60 18.30 7.99 -7.07
N GLY A 61 17.50 7.25 -6.30
CA GLY A 61 16.10 6.99 -6.62
C GLY A 61 15.26 8.26 -6.74
N ILE A 62 15.43 9.21 -5.83
CA ILE A 62 14.76 10.52 -5.91
C ILE A 62 15.11 11.21 -7.23
N ARG A 63 16.40 11.34 -7.53
CA ARG A 63 16.84 12.03 -8.75
C ARG A 63 16.34 11.34 -10.00
N PHE A 64 16.43 10.02 -10.07
CA PHE A 64 15.89 9.25 -11.19
C PHE A 64 14.40 9.51 -11.42
N ILE A 65 13.59 9.47 -10.35
CA ILE A 65 12.14 9.71 -10.45
C ILE A 65 11.87 11.15 -10.89
N VAL A 66 12.54 12.13 -10.30
CA VAL A 66 12.35 13.55 -10.65
C VAL A 66 12.70 13.80 -12.11
N ASP A 67 13.88 13.35 -12.56
CA ASP A 67 14.35 13.53 -13.93
C ASP A 67 13.37 12.87 -14.93
N ALA A 68 12.98 11.62 -14.68
CA ALA A 68 12.07 10.88 -15.55
C ALA A 68 10.66 11.49 -15.64
N VAL A 69 10.17 12.09 -14.55
CA VAL A 69 8.89 12.81 -14.54
C VAL A 69 9.02 14.13 -15.31
N LEU A 70 10.07 14.92 -15.05
CA LEU A 70 10.29 16.22 -15.71
C LEU A 70 10.54 16.10 -17.21
N ASP A 71 11.10 14.98 -17.67
CA ASP A 71 11.25 14.67 -19.09
C ASP A 71 9.90 14.59 -19.83
N VAL A 72 8.82 14.20 -19.14
CA VAL A 72 7.46 14.09 -19.72
C VAL A 72 6.58 15.28 -19.33
N LEU A 73 6.73 15.77 -18.09
CA LEU A 73 5.92 16.83 -17.48
C LEU A 73 6.87 17.92 -16.92
N PRO A 74 7.37 18.84 -17.75
CA PRO A 74 8.43 19.78 -17.37
C PRO A 74 8.05 20.74 -16.24
N ASP A 75 6.76 21.00 -16.05
CA ASP A 75 6.23 21.89 -15.02
C ASP A 75 5.78 21.14 -13.75
N ALA A 76 6.05 19.83 -13.67
CA ALA A 76 5.68 19.02 -12.50
C ALA A 76 6.34 19.52 -11.22
N ARG A 77 5.61 19.45 -10.12
CA ARG A 77 6.08 19.82 -8.78
C ARG A 77 5.92 18.66 -7.82
N PHE A 78 6.92 18.47 -6.96
CA PHE A 78 7.04 17.29 -6.11
C PHE A 78 6.79 17.65 -4.64
N TYR A 79 5.81 17.00 -4.01
CA TYR A 79 5.48 17.24 -2.61
C TYR A 79 6.46 16.51 -1.68
N GLY A 80 7.04 17.25 -0.74
CA GLY A 80 8.04 16.76 0.20
C GLY A 80 7.50 16.51 1.60
N THR A 81 8.25 15.74 2.38
CA THR A 81 8.02 15.47 3.81
C THR A 81 8.13 16.70 4.73
N ASP A 82 8.53 17.84 4.17
CA ASP A 82 8.50 19.17 4.80
C ASP A 82 7.17 19.91 4.55
N GLY A 83 6.22 19.29 3.84
CA GLY A 83 4.91 19.85 3.52
C GLY A 83 4.98 20.94 2.46
N ARG A 84 5.94 20.85 1.53
CA ARG A 84 6.19 21.84 0.48
C ARG A 84 6.38 21.18 -0.87
N PHE A 85 6.08 21.92 -1.92
CA PHE A 85 6.40 21.54 -3.29
C PHE A 85 7.82 21.97 -3.67
N HIS A 86 8.53 21.09 -4.37
CA HIS A 86 9.87 21.30 -4.90
C HIS A 86 9.88 21.04 -6.41
N THR A 87 10.82 21.65 -7.12
CA THR A 87 11.05 21.42 -8.57
C THR A 87 12.37 20.69 -8.83
N GLU A 88 13.09 20.35 -7.77
CA GLU A 88 14.44 19.78 -7.82
C GLU A 88 14.52 18.54 -6.94
N PRO A 89 15.44 17.60 -7.22
CA PRO A 89 15.61 16.39 -6.42
C PRO A 89 16.21 16.70 -5.05
N VAL A 90 15.34 16.90 -4.05
CA VAL A 90 15.73 17.14 -2.65
C VAL A 90 15.44 15.92 -1.77
N PRO A 91 16.21 15.69 -0.69
CA PRO A 91 16.00 14.54 0.20
C PRO A 91 14.59 14.44 0.80
N GLN A 92 13.89 15.58 0.92
CA GLN A 92 12.54 15.67 1.48
C GLN A 92 11.50 14.95 0.64
N LEU A 93 11.75 14.72 -0.66
CA LEU A 93 10.79 14.04 -1.55
C LEU A 93 10.58 12.56 -1.23
N ALA A 94 11.52 11.95 -0.51
CA ALA A 94 11.43 10.55 -0.14
C ALA A 94 10.21 10.22 0.73
N ALA A 95 9.44 9.21 0.31
CA ALA A 95 8.32 8.67 1.06
C ALA A 95 7.34 9.75 1.57
N ALA A 96 6.92 10.68 0.71
CA ALA A 96 6.00 11.74 1.10
C ALA A 96 4.51 11.39 0.84
N ASN A 97 4.23 10.21 0.24
CA ASN A 97 2.90 9.78 -0.17
C ASN A 97 1.89 9.75 0.98
N TRP A 98 2.28 9.20 2.13
CA TRP A 98 1.45 9.19 3.35
C TRP A 98 1.21 10.59 3.92
N LEU A 99 2.18 11.51 3.75
CA LEU A 99 2.06 12.87 4.26
C LEU A 99 1.07 13.69 3.44
N ALA A 100 1.08 13.53 2.10
CA ALA A 100 0.08 14.16 1.23
C ALA A 100 -1.34 13.73 1.64
N SER A 101 -1.56 12.42 1.83
CA SER A 101 -2.84 11.88 2.31
C SER A 101 -3.24 12.47 3.67
N ALA A 102 -2.30 12.54 4.62
CA ALA A 102 -2.57 13.15 5.92
C ALA A 102 -2.83 14.66 5.83
N ASP A 103 -2.15 15.39 4.93
CA ASP A 103 -2.36 16.83 4.71
C ASP A 103 -3.77 17.13 4.27
N PHE A 104 -4.25 16.33 3.33
CA PHE A 104 -5.57 16.44 2.74
C PHE A 104 -6.67 16.08 3.75
N LEU A 105 -6.49 14.97 4.48
CA LEU A 105 -7.54 14.44 5.36
C LEU A 105 -7.65 15.16 6.71
N LYS A 106 -6.57 15.73 7.25
CA LYS A 106 -6.57 16.34 8.60
C LYS A 106 -7.57 17.49 8.74
N ASP A 107 -7.86 18.21 7.66
CA ASP A 107 -8.78 19.36 7.69
C ASP A 107 -10.25 18.90 7.86
N HIS A 108 -10.57 17.70 7.36
CA HIS A 108 -11.90 17.09 7.44
C HIS A 108 -12.04 16.16 8.65
N TYR A 109 -10.93 15.52 9.06
CA TYR A 109 -10.91 14.46 10.06
C TYR A 109 -9.77 14.64 11.08
N PRO A 110 -9.67 15.78 11.79
CA PRO A 110 -8.52 16.10 12.65
C PRO A 110 -8.31 15.12 13.81
N ASP A 111 -9.37 14.42 14.22
CA ASP A 111 -9.35 13.43 15.30
C ASP A 111 -9.32 11.98 14.80
N GLY A 112 -9.11 11.76 13.50
CA GLY A 112 -9.09 10.43 12.89
C GLY A 112 -7.71 9.75 12.86
N ILE A 113 -7.71 8.49 12.47
CA ILE A 113 -6.51 7.74 12.06
C ILE A 113 -6.75 7.19 10.66
N LEU A 114 -5.92 7.57 9.69
CA LEU A 114 -5.88 6.93 8.39
C LEU A 114 -5.29 5.52 8.53
N LEU A 115 -5.99 4.51 8.02
CA LEU A 115 -5.48 3.18 7.76
C LEU A 115 -5.60 2.93 6.24
N ASP A 116 -4.53 3.21 5.50
CA ASP A 116 -4.44 2.96 4.06
C ASP A 116 -3.82 1.59 3.84
N PHE A 117 -4.64 0.59 3.49
CA PHE A 117 -4.20 -0.79 3.31
C PHE A 117 -4.00 -1.09 1.82
N GLY A 118 -2.75 -0.93 1.38
CA GLY A 118 -2.32 -1.18 0.02
C GLY A 118 -1.98 -2.64 -0.25
N SER A 119 -1.47 -2.90 -1.46
CA SER A 119 -1.05 -4.25 -1.88
C SER A 119 0.21 -4.78 -1.19
N THR A 120 1.04 -3.89 -0.64
CA THR A 120 2.36 -4.21 -0.06
C THR A 120 2.49 -3.81 1.40
N THR A 121 1.90 -2.67 1.75
CA THR A 121 2.05 -2.02 3.06
C THR A 121 0.71 -1.48 3.55
N ALA A 122 0.62 -1.26 4.85
CA ALA A 122 -0.46 -0.52 5.49
C ALA A 122 0.12 0.71 6.19
N ASP A 123 -0.37 1.89 5.83
CA ASP A 123 -0.01 3.15 6.49
C ASP A 123 -1.05 3.48 7.56
N ILE A 124 -0.60 3.65 8.81
CA ILE A 124 -1.46 3.88 9.99
C ILE A 124 -1.10 5.23 10.59
N VAL A 125 -1.75 6.30 10.13
CA VAL A 125 -1.31 7.67 10.36
C VAL A 125 -2.38 8.44 11.16
N PRO A 126 -2.09 8.90 12.39
CA PRO A 126 -3.00 9.81 13.07
C PRO A 126 -3.10 11.12 12.28
N LEU A 127 -4.30 11.68 12.17
CA LEU A 127 -4.54 12.92 11.40
C LEU A 127 -4.34 14.19 12.25
N SER A 128 -3.48 14.11 13.27
CA SER A 128 -3.06 15.25 14.08
C SER A 128 -2.14 16.22 13.30
N PRO A 129 -1.97 17.47 13.76
CA PRO A 129 -1.07 18.42 13.12
C PRO A 129 0.33 17.85 12.85
N PHE A 130 0.91 18.18 11.69
CA PHE A 130 2.18 17.59 11.24
C PHE A 130 3.34 17.68 12.22
N ARG A 131 3.43 18.80 12.96
CA ARG A 131 4.46 18.98 14.00
C ARG A 131 4.39 17.95 15.14
N GLU A 132 3.24 17.32 15.32
CA GLU A 132 2.97 16.30 16.34
C GLU A 132 3.13 14.87 15.77
N LEU A 133 3.21 14.70 14.44
CA LEU A 133 3.39 13.39 13.82
C LEU A 133 4.81 12.85 14.05
N PRO A 134 4.95 11.65 14.63
CA PRO A 134 6.25 11.03 14.85
C PRO A 134 6.82 10.52 13.53
N GLY A 135 8.07 10.82 13.24
CA GLY A 135 8.75 10.23 12.08
C GLY A 135 8.49 10.94 10.74
N ARG A 136 9.55 10.99 9.94
CA ARG A 136 9.60 11.61 8.61
C ARG A 136 10.18 10.68 7.55
N THR A 137 10.78 9.58 8.00
CA THR A 137 11.39 8.56 7.14
C THR A 137 10.71 7.22 7.43
N ASP A 138 10.71 6.29 6.48
CA ASP A 138 10.12 4.96 6.67
C ASP A 138 10.68 4.23 7.89
N LEU A 139 11.99 4.34 8.15
CA LEU A 139 12.61 3.78 9.35
C LEU A 139 11.95 4.33 10.63
N SER A 140 11.74 5.63 10.70
CA SER A 140 11.08 6.24 11.86
C SER A 140 9.59 5.90 11.94
N ARG A 141 8.90 5.76 10.79
CA ARG A 141 7.49 5.35 10.71
C ARG A 141 7.29 3.90 11.16
N LEU A 142 8.16 2.98 10.72
CA LEU A 142 8.21 1.59 11.18
C LEU A 142 8.36 1.53 12.71
N ARG A 143 9.30 2.32 13.27
CA ARG A 143 9.51 2.39 14.73
C ARG A 143 8.29 2.95 15.46
N ALA A 144 7.66 3.99 14.91
CA ALA A 144 6.47 4.62 15.47
C ALA A 144 5.21 3.73 15.33
N GLY A 145 5.19 2.80 14.39
CA GLY A 145 4.02 2.00 14.04
C GLY A 145 3.18 2.60 12.92
N MET A 146 3.59 3.72 12.33
CA MET A 146 2.84 4.39 11.25
C MET A 146 2.98 3.72 9.88
N LEU A 147 3.92 2.78 9.76
CA LEU A 147 4.10 1.94 8.59
C LEU A 147 4.17 0.50 9.07
N VAL A 148 3.27 -0.34 8.56
CA VAL A 148 3.27 -1.79 8.77
C VAL A 148 3.55 -2.43 7.41
N TYR A 149 4.59 -3.27 7.34
CA TYR A 149 5.02 -3.89 6.08
C TYR A 149 4.21 -5.16 5.78
N CYS A 150 2.89 -5.01 5.72
CA CYS A 150 1.93 -6.03 5.36
C CYS A 150 0.87 -5.40 4.44
N GLY A 151 0.51 -6.12 3.38
CA GLY A 151 -0.33 -5.63 2.31
C GLY A 151 -1.30 -6.71 1.83
N MET A 152 -2.42 -6.28 1.26
CA MET A 152 -3.51 -7.14 0.78
C MET A 152 -3.09 -8.18 -0.28
N LEU A 153 -1.93 -8.05 -0.93
CA LEU A 153 -1.57 -8.93 -2.04
C LEU A 153 -0.21 -9.61 -1.89
N ARG A 154 0.84 -8.85 -1.56
CA ARG A 154 2.24 -9.26 -1.80
C ARG A 154 2.95 -9.88 -0.60
N THR A 155 2.40 -9.79 0.61
CA THR A 155 3.10 -10.22 1.82
C THR A 155 3.26 -11.74 1.85
N PRO A 156 4.47 -12.29 1.92
CA PRO A 156 4.67 -13.74 2.06
C PRO A 156 4.00 -14.27 3.33
N VAL A 157 3.25 -15.37 3.23
CA VAL A 157 2.57 -15.96 4.39
C VAL A 157 3.55 -16.31 5.52
N ALA A 158 4.69 -16.89 5.14
CA ALA A 158 5.78 -17.26 6.05
C ALA A 158 6.44 -16.07 6.78
N SER A 159 6.20 -14.82 6.34
CA SER A 159 6.74 -13.63 7.02
C SER A 159 5.95 -13.23 8.27
N LEU A 160 4.68 -13.63 8.36
CA LEU A 160 3.79 -13.32 9.50
C LEU A 160 3.46 -14.54 10.35
N LEU A 161 3.54 -15.74 9.79
CA LEU A 161 3.22 -16.99 10.47
C LEU A 161 4.45 -17.90 10.59
N GLN A 162 4.74 -18.33 11.82
CA GLN A 162 5.76 -19.35 12.11
C GLN A 162 5.15 -20.75 12.29
N ALA A 163 3.91 -20.82 12.76
CA ALA A 163 3.13 -22.05 12.89
C ALA A 163 1.63 -21.74 12.75
N VAL A 164 0.85 -22.78 12.46
CA VAL A 164 -0.62 -22.75 12.44
C VAL A 164 -1.17 -24.01 13.08
N THR A 165 -2.36 -23.94 13.70
CA THR A 165 -3.05 -25.14 14.17
C THR A 165 -3.87 -25.76 13.04
N ILE A 166 -3.54 -27.00 12.64
CA ILE A 166 -4.30 -27.78 11.65
C ILE A 166 -4.80 -29.04 12.35
N ALA A 167 -6.11 -29.30 12.28
CA ALA A 167 -6.75 -30.45 12.93
C ALA A 167 -6.41 -30.62 14.44
N GLY A 168 -6.15 -29.50 15.14
CA GLY A 168 -5.81 -29.49 16.57
C GLY A 168 -4.33 -29.64 16.89
N GLU A 169 -3.46 -29.79 15.87
CA GLU A 169 -2.01 -29.90 16.05
C GLU A 169 -1.30 -28.65 15.56
N GLU A 170 -0.35 -28.15 16.37
CA GLU A 170 0.51 -27.03 15.98
C GLU A 170 1.50 -27.50 14.90
N THR A 171 1.40 -26.88 13.72
CA THR A 171 2.15 -27.24 12.52
C THR A 171 3.05 -26.06 12.11
N PRO A 172 4.38 -26.20 12.17
CA PRO A 172 5.31 -25.18 11.71
C PRO A 172 5.17 -24.92 10.20
N LEU A 173 5.39 -23.67 9.79
CA LEU A 173 5.44 -23.31 8.36
C LEU A 173 6.86 -23.45 7.79
N SER A 174 6.94 -23.81 6.52
CA SER A 174 8.12 -23.62 5.68
C SER A 174 8.44 -22.14 5.52
N THR A 175 9.73 -21.81 5.39
CA THR A 175 10.21 -20.45 5.10
C THR A 175 10.20 -20.10 3.61
N GLU A 176 9.89 -21.06 2.75
CA GLU A 176 9.84 -20.87 1.29
C GLU A 176 8.67 -19.97 0.86
N TYR A 177 8.84 -19.26 -0.26
CA TYR A 177 7.81 -18.38 -0.83
C TYR A 177 6.77 -19.20 -1.62
N PHE A 178 5.95 -19.98 -0.91
CA PHE A 178 4.88 -20.78 -1.51
C PHE A 178 3.55 -20.05 -1.65
N ALA A 179 3.22 -19.17 -0.70
CA ALA A 179 1.97 -18.45 -0.63
C ALA A 179 2.18 -16.99 -0.19
N GLN A 180 1.27 -16.12 -0.60
CA GLN A 180 1.24 -14.70 -0.23
C GLN A 180 -0.15 -14.25 0.24
N ALA A 181 -0.26 -13.02 0.75
CA ALA A 181 -1.50 -12.45 1.28
C ALA A 181 -2.69 -12.55 0.31
N ALA A 182 -2.46 -12.34 -1.00
CA ALA A 182 -3.50 -12.50 -2.01
C ALA A 182 -4.11 -13.92 -2.01
N ASP A 183 -3.32 -14.97 -1.72
CA ASP A 183 -3.84 -16.33 -1.62
C ASP A 183 -4.79 -16.49 -0.43
N ALA A 184 -4.37 -15.98 0.74
CA ALA A 184 -5.19 -16.01 1.96
C ALA A 184 -6.48 -15.21 1.76
N HIS A 185 -6.39 -13.97 1.29
CA HIS A 185 -7.54 -13.10 1.07
C HIS A 185 -8.48 -13.60 -0.02
N LEU A 186 -7.98 -14.25 -1.08
CA LEU A 186 -8.84 -14.87 -2.09
C LEU A 186 -9.59 -16.09 -1.52
N VAL A 187 -8.92 -16.91 -0.71
CA VAL A 187 -9.54 -18.08 -0.06
C VAL A 187 -10.64 -17.68 0.93
N LEU A 188 -10.41 -16.60 1.68
CA LEU A 188 -11.36 -16.03 2.62
C LEU A 188 -12.46 -15.18 1.95
N GLY A 189 -12.35 -14.93 0.64
CA GLY A 189 -13.32 -14.12 -0.12
C GLY A 189 -13.24 -12.62 0.16
N HIS A 190 -12.13 -12.13 0.73
CA HIS A 190 -11.89 -10.70 0.91
C HIS A 190 -11.59 -9.98 -0.41
N ILE A 191 -11.05 -10.70 -1.39
CA ILE A 191 -10.80 -10.23 -2.74
C ILE A 191 -11.33 -11.23 -3.76
N THR A 192 -11.62 -10.74 -4.95
CA THR A 192 -11.98 -11.53 -6.12
C THR A 192 -10.74 -11.96 -6.91
N PRO A 193 -10.85 -12.96 -7.80
CA PRO A 193 -9.77 -13.31 -8.73
C PRO A 193 -9.26 -12.13 -9.57
N ARG A 194 -10.12 -11.15 -9.88
CA ARG A 194 -9.77 -9.96 -10.66
C ARG A 194 -8.90 -8.97 -9.86
N GLU A 195 -9.07 -8.93 -8.54
CA GLU A 195 -8.31 -8.06 -7.64
C GLU A 195 -6.95 -8.65 -7.26
N TYR A 196 -6.74 -9.95 -7.47
CA TYR A 196 -5.42 -10.60 -7.41
C TYR A 196 -4.58 -10.22 -8.64
N THR A 197 -4.08 -8.99 -8.63
CA THR A 197 -3.39 -8.34 -9.75
C THR A 197 -1.87 -8.57 -9.79
N VAL A 198 -1.34 -9.36 -8.86
CA VAL A 198 0.10 -9.67 -8.76
C VAL A 198 0.37 -11.11 -9.19
N PRO A 199 1.56 -11.44 -9.72
CA PRO A 199 1.90 -12.82 -10.04
C PRO A 199 1.80 -13.72 -8.80
N ALA A 200 1.17 -14.88 -8.94
CA ALA A 200 1.19 -15.91 -7.91
C ALA A 200 2.62 -16.46 -7.72
N PRO A 201 3.00 -16.92 -6.51
CA PRO A 201 4.35 -17.42 -6.24
C PRO A 201 4.78 -18.58 -7.15
N ASP A 202 3.84 -19.43 -7.57
CA ASP A 202 4.09 -20.55 -8.48
C ASP A 202 3.89 -20.20 -9.96
N GLY A 203 3.61 -18.94 -10.28
CA GLY A 203 3.37 -18.45 -11.64
C GLY A 203 2.06 -18.91 -12.27
N LYS A 204 1.17 -19.59 -11.52
CA LYS A 204 -0.12 -20.07 -12.02
C LYS A 204 -1.22 -19.02 -11.87
N GLU A 205 -2.42 -19.36 -12.35
CA GLU A 205 -3.60 -18.51 -12.26
C GLU A 205 -4.01 -18.20 -10.82
N ALA A 206 -4.66 -17.05 -10.66
CA ALA A 206 -5.21 -16.57 -9.39
C ALA A 206 -6.63 -17.11 -9.16
N THR A 207 -6.74 -18.42 -8.98
CA THR A 207 -8.02 -19.06 -8.60
C THR A 207 -8.00 -19.50 -7.14
N ARG A 208 -9.19 -19.59 -6.53
CA ARG A 208 -9.32 -20.03 -5.14
C ARG A 208 -8.73 -21.43 -4.93
N GLU A 209 -8.97 -22.35 -5.86
CA GLU A 209 -8.43 -23.72 -5.82
C GLU A 209 -6.90 -23.73 -5.82
N LEU A 210 -6.26 -22.96 -6.70
CA LEU A 210 -4.81 -22.87 -6.76
C LEU A 210 -4.22 -22.14 -5.55
N SER A 211 -4.93 -21.16 -4.98
CA SER A 211 -4.55 -20.51 -3.72
C SER A 211 -4.58 -21.46 -2.54
N LEU A 212 -5.59 -22.34 -2.43
CA LEU A 212 -5.62 -23.41 -1.41
C LEU A 212 -4.39 -24.32 -1.54
N ALA A 213 -4.04 -24.73 -2.76
CA ALA A 213 -2.87 -25.57 -2.99
C ALA A 213 -1.55 -24.85 -2.61
N ARG A 214 -1.44 -23.54 -2.87
CA ARG A 214 -0.29 -22.73 -2.44
C ARG A 214 -0.19 -22.61 -0.92
N LEU A 215 -1.31 -22.37 -0.23
CA LEU A 215 -1.37 -22.32 1.23
C LEU A 215 -1.00 -23.68 1.86
N ALA A 216 -1.51 -24.79 1.32
CA ALA A 216 -1.14 -26.12 1.83
C ALA A 216 0.37 -26.40 1.75
N ARG A 217 1.04 -25.93 0.68
CA ARG A 217 2.51 -26.04 0.55
C ARG A 217 3.26 -25.26 1.63
N SER A 218 2.66 -24.25 2.25
CA SER A 218 3.28 -23.52 3.36
C SER A 218 3.57 -24.41 4.57
N VAL A 219 2.92 -25.57 4.71
CA VAL A 219 3.23 -26.58 5.72
C VAL A 219 3.81 -27.86 5.12
N CYS A 220 4.42 -27.75 3.92
CA CYS A 220 4.99 -28.86 3.16
C CYS A 220 3.98 -29.97 2.78
N ALA A 221 2.69 -29.63 2.70
CA ALA A 221 1.61 -30.54 2.34
C ALA A 221 0.93 -30.16 1.02
N ASP A 222 -0.09 -30.91 0.65
CA ASP A 222 -1.05 -30.56 -0.40
C ASP A 222 -2.50 -30.64 0.11
N THR A 223 -3.45 -30.31 -0.76
CA THR A 223 -4.88 -30.32 -0.42
C THR A 223 -5.46 -31.71 -0.25
N ASP A 224 -4.80 -32.77 -0.73
CA ASP A 224 -5.25 -34.14 -0.50
C ASP A 224 -4.89 -34.60 0.92
N GLU A 225 -3.78 -34.09 1.47
CA GLU A 225 -3.31 -34.40 2.82
C GLU A 225 -4.03 -33.60 3.92
N ILE A 226 -4.10 -32.26 3.82
CA ILE A 226 -4.70 -31.41 4.87
C ILE A 226 -6.14 -30.98 4.58
N GLY A 227 -6.66 -31.32 3.40
CA GLY A 227 -7.98 -30.91 2.94
C GLY A 227 -8.09 -29.39 2.70
N GLU A 228 -9.24 -28.97 2.20
CA GLU A 228 -9.57 -27.54 2.07
C GLU A 228 -9.56 -26.83 3.43
N GLN A 229 -10.08 -27.47 4.48
CA GLN A 229 -10.16 -26.88 5.82
C GLN A 229 -8.78 -26.56 6.41
N GLY A 230 -7.77 -27.42 6.18
CA GLY A 230 -6.40 -27.14 6.62
C GLY A 230 -5.81 -25.92 5.92
N ALA A 231 -6.00 -25.78 4.61
CA ALA A 231 -5.55 -24.62 3.86
C ALA A 231 -6.30 -23.33 4.25
N VAL A 232 -7.61 -23.41 4.53
CA VAL A 232 -8.40 -22.30 5.07
C VAL A 232 -7.89 -21.87 6.44
N ALA A 233 -7.54 -22.81 7.32
CA ALA A 233 -6.98 -22.48 8.65
C ALA A 233 -5.68 -21.66 8.54
N ILE A 234 -4.83 -21.92 7.53
CA ILE A 234 -3.64 -21.10 7.25
C ILE A 234 -4.05 -19.68 6.85
N ALA A 235 -5.04 -19.53 5.97
CA ALA A 235 -5.53 -18.21 5.56
C ALA A 235 -6.13 -17.42 6.74
N GLU A 236 -6.95 -18.07 7.58
CA GLU A 236 -7.55 -17.46 8.77
C GLU A 236 -6.48 -17.01 9.78
N ALA A 237 -5.49 -17.87 10.05
CA ALA A 237 -4.38 -17.54 10.94
C ALA A 237 -3.57 -16.35 10.40
N PHE A 238 -3.34 -16.30 9.09
CA PHE A 238 -2.61 -15.20 8.46
C PHE A 238 -3.38 -13.88 8.64
N TRP A 239 -4.69 -13.88 8.37
CA TRP A 239 -5.52 -12.69 8.56
C TRP A 239 -5.57 -12.24 10.03
N GLU A 240 -5.61 -13.16 10.99
CA GLU A 240 -5.52 -12.76 12.41
C GLU A 240 -4.16 -12.16 12.78
N ALA A 241 -3.06 -12.63 12.18
CA ALA A 241 -1.76 -12.02 12.36
C ALA A 241 -1.74 -10.58 11.84
N GLU A 242 -2.29 -10.33 10.64
CA GLU A 242 -2.43 -8.97 10.07
C GLU A 242 -3.29 -8.06 10.96
N LYS A 243 -4.47 -8.54 11.38
CA LYS A 243 -5.33 -7.78 12.29
C LYS A 243 -4.62 -7.46 13.61
N THR A 244 -3.82 -8.38 14.13
CA THR A 244 -3.04 -8.15 15.35
C THR A 244 -1.99 -7.05 15.16
N LEU A 245 -1.31 -7.01 14.02
CA LEU A 245 -0.38 -5.92 13.69
C LEU A 245 -1.10 -4.57 13.63
N PHE A 246 -2.26 -4.51 12.97
CA PHE A 246 -3.04 -3.28 12.84
C PHE A 246 -3.57 -2.80 14.20
N ARG A 247 -4.16 -3.69 15.02
CA ARG A 247 -4.62 -3.36 16.39
C ARG A 247 -3.49 -2.78 17.23
N LYS A 248 -2.33 -3.45 17.24
CA LYS A 248 -1.16 -3.00 17.99
C LYS A 248 -0.67 -1.63 17.55
N SER A 249 -0.80 -1.29 16.26
CA SER A 249 -0.47 0.04 15.77
C SER A 249 -1.53 1.08 16.17
N LEU A 250 -2.80 0.79 15.93
CA LEU A 250 -3.93 1.66 16.29
C LEU A 250 -3.92 2.03 17.78
N GLU A 251 -3.66 1.06 18.66
CA GLU A 251 -3.54 1.26 20.12
C GLU A 251 -2.50 2.32 20.50
N ARG A 252 -1.43 2.50 19.72
CA ARG A 252 -0.39 3.52 19.98
C ARG A 252 -0.91 4.95 19.78
N PHE A 253 -1.92 5.11 18.94
CA PHE A 253 -2.50 6.41 18.57
C PHE A 253 -3.83 6.70 19.27
N GLY A 254 -4.28 5.77 20.13
CA GLY A 254 -5.49 5.90 20.94
C GLY A 254 -6.77 5.49 20.22
N SER A 255 -7.88 5.57 20.94
CA SER A 255 -9.21 5.27 20.39
C SER A 255 -9.72 6.46 19.58
N LYS A 256 -9.54 6.40 18.27
CA LYS A 256 -9.94 7.41 17.29
C LYS A 256 -10.69 6.72 16.14
N PRO A 257 -11.62 7.42 15.45
CA PRO A 257 -12.25 6.89 14.26
C PRO A 257 -11.20 6.49 13.21
N VAL A 258 -11.32 5.27 12.68
CA VAL A 258 -10.48 4.79 11.60
C VAL A 258 -11.06 5.26 10.27
N LEU A 259 -10.19 5.79 9.40
CA LEU A 259 -10.48 6.11 8.02
C LEU A 259 -9.79 5.06 7.16
N ALA A 260 -10.56 4.15 6.60
CA ALA A 260 -10.05 3.07 5.78
C ALA A 260 -9.85 3.54 4.34
N ALA A 261 -8.67 3.30 3.77
CA ALA A 261 -8.33 3.61 2.39
C ALA A 261 -7.55 2.47 1.72
N GLY A 262 -7.28 2.63 0.43
CA GLY A 262 -6.59 1.64 -0.38
C GLY A 262 -7.48 0.47 -0.79
N ILE A 263 -6.87 -0.55 -1.39
CA ILE A 263 -7.58 -1.72 -1.89
C ILE A 263 -8.18 -2.58 -0.76
N GLY A 264 -7.66 -2.45 0.46
CA GLY A 264 -8.18 -3.12 1.66
C GLY A 264 -9.24 -2.34 2.42
N ALA A 265 -9.70 -1.18 1.93
CA ALA A 265 -10.55 -0.27 2.71
C ALA A 265 -11.85 -0.92 3.22
N GLU A 266 -12.52 -1.70 2.37
CA GLU A 266 -13.77 -2.38 2.74
C GLU A 266 -13.53 -3.42 3.84
N LEU A 267 -12.47 -4.23 3.72
CA LEU A 267 -12.11 -5.22 4.72
C LEU A 267 -11.78 -4.57 6.07
N ILE A 268 -11.05 -3.45 6.04
CA ILE A 268 -10.70 -2.69 7.23
C ILE A 268 -11.95 -2.10 7.87
N HIS A 269 -12.84 -1.50 7.09
CA HIS A 269 -14.11 -0.97 7.57
C HIS A 269 -14.97 -2.04 8.25
N GLN A 270 -15.11 -3.22 7.62
CA GLN A 270 -15.84 -4.34 8.20
C GLN A 270 -15.21 -4.87 9.49
N THR A 271 -13.89 -4.74 9.63
CA THR A 271 -13.13 -5.31 10.76
C THR A 271 -13.00 -4.36 11.95
N PHE A 272 -12.73 -3.08 11.68
CA PHE A 272 -12.42 -2.06 12.69
C PHE A 272 -13.48 -0.97 12.80
N GLY A 273 -14.50 -0.99 11.94
CA GLY A 273 -15.50 0.08 11.83
C GLY A 273 -14.92 1.34 11.21
N GLY A 274 -15.51 2.50 11.54
CA GLY A 274 -15.07 3.79 11.04
C GLY A 274 -15.63 4.12 9.66
N ILE A 275 -14.89 4.93 8.89
CA ILE A 275 -15.31 5.44 7.58
C ILE A 275 -14.55 4.70 6.49
N ASN A 276 -15.27 4.15 5.51
CA ASN A 276 -14.66 3.65 4.28
C ASN A 276 -14.53 4.80 3.28
N LEU A 277 -13.31 5.31 3.08
CA LEU A 277 -13.09 6.41 2.15
C LEU A 277 -13.41 6.04 0.72
N ASN A 278 -13.34 4.77 0.30
CA ASN A 278 -13.71 4.35 -1.07
C ASN A 278 -15.21 4.51 -1.39
N GLN A 279 -16.06 4.69 -0.37
CA GLN A 279 -17.50 4.88 -0.56
C GLN A 279 -17.91 6.35 -0.59
N GLU A 280 -16.98 7.29 -0.35
CA GLU A 280 -17.29 8.71 -0.41
C GLU A 280 -17.35 9.18 -1.88
N PRO A 281 -18.41 9.91 -2.29
CA PRO A 281 -18.51 10.44 -3.64
C PRO A 281 -17.30 11.31 -4.01
N GLY A 282 -16.66 11.02 -5.14
CA GLY A 282 -15.47 11.75 -5.60
C GLY A 282 -14.16 11.32 -4.93
N SER A 283 -14.19 10.36 -4.01
CA SER A 283 -12.99 9.78 -3.45
C SER A 283 -12.26 8.93 -4.50
N SER A 284 -10.97 9.20 -4.69
CA SER A 284 -10.06 8.31 -5.42
C SER A 284 -9.22 7.53 -4.42
N ALA A 285 -9.88 6.89 -3.45
CA ALA A 285 -9.19 6.32 -2.29
C ALA A 285 -8.35 5.06 -2.61
N GLU A 286 -8.57 4.42 -3.77
CA GLU A 286 -7.65 3.43 -4.36
C GLU A 286 -6.32 4.02 -4.85
N ALA A 287 -6.31 5.34 -5.07
CA ALA A 287 -5.16 6.15 -5.47
C ALA A 287 -4.97 7.35 -4.52
N LEU A 288 -5.28 7.17 -3.22
CA LEU A 288 -5.38 8.26 -2.24
C LEU A 288 -4.18 9.22 -2.26
N PRO A 289 -2.90 8.78 -2.29
CA PRO A 289 -1.78 9.71 -2.31
C PRO A 289 -1.75 10.61 -3.56
N ALA A 290 -2.11 10.07 -4.73
CA ALA A 290 -2.17 10.83 -5.98
C ALA A 290 -3.32 11.84 -5.94
N TYR A 291 -4.49 11.43 -5.45
CA TYR A 291 -5.62 12.34 -5.24
C TYR A 291 -5.29 13.46 -4.25
N ALA A 292 -4.74 13.09 -3.10
CA ALA A 292 -4.42 14.01 -2.03
C ALA A 292 -3.38 15.06 -2.46
N VAL A 293 -2.32 14.66 -3.18
CA VAL A 293 -1.31 15.63 -3.65
C VAL A 293 -1.89 16.62 -4.68
N ARG A 294 -2.84 16.18 -5.52
CA ARG A 294 -3.60 17.08 -6.42
C ARG A 294 -4.43 18.08 -5.63
N GLU A 295 -5.21 17.63 -4.66
CA GLU A 295 -6.05 18.52 -3.85
C GLU A 295 -5.21 19.51 -3.02
N VAL A 296 -4.07 19.06 -2.49
CA VAL A 296 -3.12 19.92 -1.78
C VAL A 296 -2.52 20.98 -2.72
N ALA A 297 -2.17 20.61 -3.95
CA ALA A 297 -1.70 21.57 -4.95
C ALA A 297 -2.77 22.62 -5.29
N ILE A 298 -4.01 22.18 -5.56
CA ILE A 298 -5.14 23.09 -5.83
C ILE A 298 -5.37 24.04 -4.64
N ARG A 299 -5.37 23.52 -3.42
CA ARG A 299 -5.54 24.30 -2.18
C ARG A 299 -4.47 25.37 -2.03
N ASP A 300 -3.22 25.04 -2.35
CA ASP A 300 -2.07 25.93 -2.18
C ASP A 300 -1.91 26.93 -3.36
N GLY A 301 -2.84 26.92 -4.32
CA GLY A 301 -2.90 27.88 -5.43
C GLY A 301 -1.94 27.58 -6.58
N PHE A 302 -1.66 26.30 -6.80
CA PHE A 302 -0.89 25.80 -7.93
C PHE A 302 -1.76 25.69 -9.18
#